data_AF-A0A844GSR3-F1
#
_entry.id   AF-A0A844GSR3-F1
#
_cell.length_a   1.000
_cell.length_b   1.000
_cell.length_c   1.000
_cell.angle_alpha   90.00
_cell.angle_beta   90.00
_cell.angle_gamma   90.00
#
_symmetry.space_group_name_H-M   'P 1'
#
loop_
_entity.id
_entity.type
_entity.pdbx_description
1 polymer ?
#
loop_
_entity_poly.entity_id
_entity_poly.type
_entity_poly.pdbx_seq_one_letter_code
_entity_poly.pdbx_strand_id
1 'polypeptide(L)'
;YLKGGGDPKLNMEKLWLLMRDLRANGVTQITGDLVLDRGFFVQPQLPEFNDDGNDDNKPFLVKPDSLMVNLKALRFVARNDNGRVLVSVEPPIASIKVENQVKAVNSKQCTGGVRYNPVTQADGSVTVTVGGQLGEGCSSQTYLSLLDHATYTAGAVRAIWKELGGSIQGRDRLAPTPS
;
A
#
# COMPACT_ATOMS: atom_id res chain seq x y z
N TYR A 1 10.88 15.78 -4.72
CA TYR A 1 11.71 14.56 -4.59
C TYR A 1 11.40 13.90 -3.27
N LEU A 2 11.45 12.57 -3.20
CA LEU A 2 11.48 11.82 -1.95
C LEU A 2 12.72 10.94 -1.98
N LYS A 3 13.64 11.21 -1.05
CA LYS A 3 14.91 10.48 -0.93
C LYS A 3 14.80 9.46 0.20
N GLY A 4 14.88 8.19 -0.16
CA GLY A 4 14.88 7.08 0.78
C GLY A 4 16.18 7.04 1.57
N GLY A 5 16.08 7.10 2.90
CA GLY A 5 17.22 6.95 3.82
C GLY A 5 17.28 5.57 4.49
N GLY A 6 16.39 4.65 4.12
CA GLY A 6 16.33 3.31 4.72
C GLY A 6 15.82 3.27 6.15
N ASP A 7 15.10 4.29 6.64
CA ASP A 7 14.43 4.23 7.95
C ASP A 7 13.22 3.29 7.88
N PRO A 8 13.27 2.06 8.43
CA PRO A 8 12.13 1.15 8.41
C PRO A 8 10.99 1.63 9.33
N LYS A 9 11.23 2.66 10.16
CA LYS A 9 10.25 3.28 11.04
C LYS A 9 9.55 4.48 10.40
N LEU A 10 9.73 4.74 9.11
CA LEU A 10 8.90 5.68 8.35
C LEU A 10 7.50 5.06 8.14
N ASN A 11 6.66 5.14 9.17
CA ASN A 11 5.27 4.67 9.13
C ASN A 11 4.34 5.70 8.45
N MET A 12 3.06 5.35 8.30
CA MET A 12 2.07 6.24 7.70
C MET A 12 1.91 7.57 8.45
N GLU A 13 1.99 7.57 9.78
CA GLU A 13 1.90 8.78 10.59
C GLU A 13 3.04 9.76 10.28
N LYS A 14 4.28 9.30 10.27
CA LYS A 14 5.44 10.14 9.92
C LYS A 14 5.38 10.62 8.48
N LEU A 15 4.92 9.76 7.56
CA LEU A 15 4.72 10.15 6.16
C LEU A 15 3.67 11.27 6.04
N TRP A 16 2.57 11.16 6.79
CA TRP A 16 1.54 12.18 6.87
C TRP A 16 2.07 13.49 7.46
N LEU A 17 2.84 13.43 8.56
CA LEU A 17 3.48 14.61 9.15
C LEU A 17 4.41 15.30 8.15
N LEU A 18 5.27 14.56 7.46
CA LEU A 18 6.17 15.09 6.43
C LEU A 18 5.41 15.85 5.33
N MET A 19 4.29 15.29 4.85
CA MET A 19 3.48 15.96 3.82
C MET A 19 2.66 17.12 4.36
N ARG A 20 2.14 17.00 5.58
CA ARG A 20 1.45 18.10 6.24
C ARG A 20 2.38 19.29 6.39
N ASP A 21 3.65 19.07 6.72
CA ASP A 21 4.64 20.15 6.81
C ASP A 21 4.85 20.83 5.44
N LEU A 22 4.88 20.07 4.34
CA LEU A 22 4.92 20.67 2.98
C LEU A 22 3.66 21.52 2.70
N ARG A 23 2.46 21.05 3.07
CA ARG A 23 1.22 21.84 2.95
C ARG A 23 1.28 23.12 3.78
N ALA A 24 1.75 23.02 5.03
CA ALA A 24 1.87 24.15 5.94
C ALA A 24 2.86 25.20 5.43
N ASN A 25 3.87 24.79 4.66
CA ASN A 25 4.79 25.67 3.94
C ASN A 25 4.22 26.20 2.60
N GLY A 26 2.91 26.04 2.35
CA GLY A 26 2.22 26.65 1.21
C GLY A 26 2.20 25.81 -0.06
N VAL A 27 2.82 24.64 -0.09
CA VAL A 27 2.77 23.76 -1.27
C VAL A 27 1.36 23.17 -1.39
N THR A 28 0.67 23.44 -2.49
CA THR A 28 -0.67 22.88 -2.81
C THR A 28 -0.64 21.94 -4.00
N GLN A 29 0.26 22.20 -4.95
CA GLN A 29 0.37 21.47 -6.19
C GLN A 29 1.83 21.27 -6.58
N ILE A 30 2.15 20.06 -7.02
CA ILE A 30 3.43 19.69 -7.61
C ILE A 30 3.16 19.47 -9.10
N THR A 31 3.66 20.37 -9.94
CA THR A 31 3.45 20.30 -11.40
C THR A 31 4.42 19.34 -12.10
N GLY A 32 5.53 19.00 -11.45
CA GLY A 32 6.52 18.04 -11.95
C GLY A 32 6.26 16.59 -11.52
N ASP A 33 7.24 15.75 -11.81
CA ASP A 33 7.26 14.33 -11.45
C ASP A 33 7.46 14.10 -9.95
N LEU A 34 6.91 13.00 -9.44
CA LEU A 34 7.35 12.43 -8.17
C LEU A 34 8.62 11.61 -8.42
N VAL A 35 9.76 12.22 -8.11
CA VAL A 35 11.06 11.58 -8.20
C VAL A 35 11.38 10.86 -6.90
N LEU A 36 11.56 9.54 -6.99
CA LEU A 36 11.98 8.67 -5.90
C LEU A 36 13.48 8.38 -6.02
N ASP A 37 14.24 8.79 -5.02
CA ASP A 37 15.68 8.49 -4.94
C ASP A 37 15.91 7.34 -3.96
N ARG A 38 16.35 6.20 -4.51
CA ARG A 38 16.67 4.98 -3.75
C ARG A 38 18.18 4.76 -3.54
N GLY A 39 19.00 5.75 -3.86
CA GLY A 39 20.46 5.64 -3.93
C GLY A 39 21.19 5.51 -2.59
N PHE A 40 20.49 5.57 -1.44
CA PHE A 40 21.12 5.41 -0.13
C PHE A 40 21.64 3.99 0.10
N PHE A 41 20.97 2.98 -0.45
CA PHE A 41 21.43 1.59 -0.42
C PHE A 41 22.02 1.20 -1.78
N VAL A 42 23.13 0.47 -1.74
CA VAL A 42 23.54 -0.35 -2.87
C VAL A 42 22.59 -1.53 -2.90
N GLN A 43 21.75 -1.61 -3.92
CA GLN A 43 20.72 -2.65 -4.06
C GLN A 43 21.40 -3.99 -4.41
N PRO A 44 21.49 -4.94 -3.46
CA PRO A 44 22.19 -6.18 -3.71
C PRO A 44 21.34 -7.11 -4.57
N GLN A 45 21.96 -7.87 -5.48
CA GLN A 45 21.33 -9.06 -6.02
C GLN A 45 21.40 -10.16 -4.96
N LEU A 46 20.30 -10.34 -4.23
CA LEU A 46 20.17 -11.41 -3.23
C LEU A 46 19.54 -12.65 -3.87
N PRO A 47 19.95 -13.86 -3.44
CA PRO A 47 19.21 -15.07 -3.80
C PRO A 47 17.76 -14.96 -3.35
N GLU A 48 16.89 -15.71 -4.00
CA GLU A 48 15.50 -15.83 -3.57
C GLU A 48 15.46 -16.41 -2.15
N PHE A 49 14.62 -15.84 -1.29
CA PHE A 49 14.45 -16.33 0.06
C PHE A 49 13.68 -17.64 -0.02
N ASN A 50 14.25 -18.72 0.53
CA ASN A 50 13.61 -20.03 0.55
C ASN A 50 12.56 -20.08 1.66
N ASP A 51 11.33 -19.63 1.36
CA ASP A 51 10.15 -19.79 2.22
C ASP A 51 9.40 -21.10 1.92
N ASP A 52 8.33 -21.38 2.65
CA ASP A 52 7.42 -22.50 2.42
C ASP A 52 6.67 -22.46 1.06
N GLY A 53 6.87 -21.39 0.29
CA GLY A 53 6.43 -21.23 -1.10
C GLY A 53 4.93 -21.00 -1.27
N ASN A 54 4.18 -20.76 -0.19
CA ASN A 54 2.73 -20.75 -0.26
C ASN A 54 2.11 -19.36 -0.56
N ASP A 55 2.84 -18.26 -0.35
CA ASP A 55 2.34 -16.89 -0.59
C ASP A 55 3.47 -15.83 -0.61
N ASP A 56 3.84 -15.33 -1.80
CA ASP A 56 4.87 -14.30 -1.96
C ASP A 56 4.47 -12.92 -1.40
N ASN A 57 3.19 -12.70 -1.08
CA ASN A 57 2.67 -11.40 -0.65
C ASN A 57 2.74 -11.20 0.87
N LYS A 58 3.42 -12.10 1.60
CA LYS A 58 3.53 -11.98 3.06
C LYS A 58 4.38 -10.77 3.45
N PRO A 59 3.91 -9.90 4.37
CA PRO A 59 4.68 -8.73 4.80
C PRO A 59 6.05 -9.04 5.41
N PHE A 60 6.25 -10.25 5.96
CA PHE A 60 7.55 -10.67 6.51
C PHE A 60 8.57 -11.07 5.43
N LEU A 61 8.17 -11.20 4.17
CA LEU A 61 9.05 -11.48 3.03
C LEU A 61 9.59 -10.21 2.34
N VAL A 62 9.22 -9.02 2.84
CA VAL A 62 9.66 -7.75 2.27
C VAL A 62 11.18 -7.60 2.42
N LYS A 63 11.86 -7.45 1.28
CA LYS A 63 13.31 -7.24 1.23
C LYS A 63 13.68 -5.83 1.71
N PRO A 64 14.89 -5.61 2.26
CA PRO A 64 15.37 -4.27 2.59
C PRO A 64 15.39 -3.35 1.35
N ASP A 65 15.04 -2.08 1.54
CA ASP A 65 15.14 -1.03 0.51
C ASP A 65 15.27 0.33 1.21
N SER A 66 15.88 1.30 0.53
CA SER A 66 16.00 2.66 1.05
C SER A 66 14.68 3.44 1.01
N LEU A 67 13.76 3.07 0.09
CA LEU A 67 12.38 3.53 0.00
C LEU A 67 11.45 2.67 0.86
N MET A 68 11.85 2.36 2.10
CA MET A 68 11.01 1.63 3.03
C MET A 68 9.97 2.56 3.67
N VAL A 69 8.73 2.48 3.18
CA VAL A 69 7.59 3.17 3.78
C VAL A 69 6.64 2.13 4.37
N ASN A 70 6.29 2.28 5.65
CA ASN A 70 5.30 1.46 6.36
C ASN A 70 5.43 -0.05 6.08
N LEU A 71 6.66 -0.55 6.10
CA LEU A 71 7.01 -1.95 5.85
C LEU A 71 6.47 -2.51 4.51
N LYS A 72 6.17 -1.64 3.53
CA LYS A 72 5.50 -1.98 2.26
C LYS A 72 4.17 -2.73 2.44
N ALA A 73 3.54 -2.57 3.61
CA ALA A 73 2.35 -3.31 3.97
C ALA A 73 1.08 -2.53 3.58
N LEU A 74 0.20 -3.19 2.86
CA LEU A 74 -1.19 -2.78 2.64
C LEU A 74 -2.06 -3.46 3.68
N ARG A 75 -2.85 -2.69 4.42
CA ARG A 75 -3.85 -3.21 5.36
C ARG A 75 -5.18 -3.33 4.66
N PHE A 76 -5.70 -4.55 4.55
CA PHE A 76 -7.05 -4.79 4.05
C PHE A 76 -8.00 -5.03 5.21
N VAL A 77 -9.17 -4.41 5.18
CA VAL A 77 -10.22 -4.60 6.18
C VAL A 77 -11.53 -4.90 5.48
N ALA A 78 -12.10 -6.08 5.73
CA ALA A 78 -13.45 -6.43 5.34
C ALA A 78 -14.37 -6.30 6.56
N ARG A 79 -15.48 -5.57 6.44
CA ARG A 79 -16.45 -5.37 7.52
C ARG A 79 -17.87 -5.58 7.00
N ASN A 80 -18.67 -6.38 7.70
CA ASN A 80 -20.09 -6.51 7.42
C ASN A 80 -20.86 -5.53 8.31
N ASP A 81 -21.46 -4.53 7.69
CA ASP A 81 -22.32 -3.55 8.33
C ASP A 81 -23.76 -3.73 7.83
N ASN A 82 -24.62 -4.27 8.69
CA ASN A 82 -26.05 -4.50 8.42
C ASN A 82 -26.33 -5.24 7.09
N GLY A 83 -25.61 -6.33 6.83
CA GLY A 83 -25.79 -7.15 5.63
C GLY A 83 -25.03 -6.64 4.40
N ARG A 84 -24.31 -5.51 4.51
CA ARG A 84 -23.43 -4.99 3.46
C ARG A 84 -21.98 -5.19 3.86
N VAL A 85 -21.24 -6.00 3.09
CA VAL A 85 -19.80 -6.10 3.28
C VAL A 85 -19.09 -4.99 2.52
N LEU A 86 -18.25 -4.23 3.23
CA LEU A 86 -17.33 -3.26 2.67
C LEU A 86 -15.90 -3.79 2.82
N VAL A 87 -15.07 -3.55 1.82
CA VAL A 87 -13.64 -3.86 1.86
C VAL A 87 -12.87 -2.59 1.58
N SER A 88 -12.00 -2.21 2.52
CA SER A 88 -11.08 -1.08 2.37
C SER A 88 -9.63 -1.54 2.35
N VAL A 89 -8.78 -0.73 1.72
CA VAL A 89 -7.33 -0.93 1.68
C VAL A 89 -6.63 0.36 2.11
N GLU A 90 -5.62 0.24 2.96
CA GLU A 90 -4.82 1.35 3.46
C GLU A 90 -3.32 1.10 3.27
N PRO A 91 -2.55 2.07 2.72
CA PRO A 91 -3.02 3.32 2.10
C PRO A 91 -3.85 3.07 0.81
N PRO A 92 -4.74 4.01 0.41
CA PRO A 92 -5.61 3.88 -0.76
C PRO A 92 -4.84 4.15 -2.06
N ILE A 93 -3.88 3.28 -2.37
CA ILE A 93 -3.04 3.36 -3.58
C ILE A 93 -3.90 3.12 -4.82
N ALA A 94 -3.90 4.07 -5.76
CA ALA A 94 -4.79 4.05 -6.93
C ALA A 94 -4.58 2.86 -7.88
N SER A 95 -3.39 2.26 -7.91
CA SER A 95 -3.11 1.06 -8.72
C SER A 95 -3.60 -0.24 -8.07
N ILE A 96 -4.14 -0.20 -6.85
CA ILE A 96 -4.79 -1.35 -6.21
C ILE A 96 -6.30 -1.26 -6.43
N LYS A 97 -6.86 -2.24 -7.14
CA LYS A 97 -8.30 -2.36 -7.40
C LYS A 97 -8.86 -3.47 -6.53
N VAL A 98 -9.91 -3.20 -5.76
CA VAL A 98 -10.57 -4.20 -4.91
C VAL A 98 -11.85 -4.68 -5.57
N GLU A 99 -11.93 -5.98 -5.82
CA GLU A 99 -13.15 -6.65 -6.27
C GLU A 99 -13.78 -7.38 -5.10
N ASN A 100 -14.80 -6.76 -4.50
CA ASN A 100 -15.47 -7.32 -3.33
C ASN A 100 -16.53 -8.36 -3.74
N GLN A 101 -16.27 -9.62 -3.42
CA GLN A 101 -17.15 -10.77 -3.63
C GLN A 101 -17.50 -11.47 -2.29
N VAL A 102 -17.30 -10.80 -1.16
CA VAL A 102 -17.57 -11.37 0.16
C VAL A 102 -19.08 -11.44 0.41
N LYS A 103 -19.57 -12.61 0.83
CA LYS A 103 -20.98 -12.81 1.14
C LYS A 103 -21.29 -12.38 2.57
N ALA A 104 -22.26 -11.49 2.75
CA ALA A 104 -22.87 -11.27 4.06
C ALA A 104 -23.71 -12.49 4.45
N VAL A 105 -23.54 -12.99 5.67
CA VAL A 105 -24.36 -14.08 6.22
C VAL A 105 -25.04 -13.63 7.50
N ASN A 106 -26.29 -14.07 7.70
CA ASN A 106 -27.05 -13.80 8.92
C ASN A 106 -26.56 -14.73 10.05
N SER A 107 -25.39 -14.41 10.58
CA SER A 107 -24.79 -15.07 11.73
C SER A 107 -24.08 -14.02 12.57
N LYS A 108 -24.16 -14.14 13.90
CA LYS A 108 -23.39 -13.31 14.83
C LYS A 108 -22.03 -13.94 15.16
N GLN A 109 -21.74 -15.15 14.66
CA GLN A 109 -20.43 -15.79 14.83
C GLN A 109 -19.43 -15.25 13.80
N CYS A 110 -18.29 -14.76 14.27
CA CYS A 110 -17.21 -14.26 13.42
C CYS A 110 -16.24 -15.36 12.99
N THR A 111 -16.77 -16.47 12.47
CA THR A 111 -16.01 -17.64 12.00
C THR A 111 -15.69 -17.59 10.49
N GLY A 112 -15.82 -16.41 9.87
CA GLY A 112 -15.69 -16.22 8.42
C GLY A 112 -14.26 -16.29 7.89
N GLY A 113 -14.03 -17.09 6.84
CA GLY A 113 -12.76 -17.22 6.12
C GLY A 113 -12.67 -16.29 4.93
N VAL A 114 -12.54 -14.98 5.17
CA VAL A 114 -12.28 -13.99 4.10
C VAL A 114 -10.92 -14.28 3.48
N ARG A 115 -10.88 -14.37 2.15
CA ARG A 115 -9.66 -14.66 1.38
C ARG A 115 -9.38 -13.54 0.40
N TYR A 116 -8.10 -13.29 0.15
CA TYR A 116 -7.62 -12.20 -0.68
C TYR A 116 -6.76 -12.81 -1.79
N ASN A 117 -7.17 -12.62 -3.04
CA ASN A 117 -6.48 -13.17 -4.21
C ASN A 117 -5.98 -12.02 -5.09
N PRO A 118 -4.71 -11.59 -4.92
CA PRO A 118 -4.11 -10.55 -5.75
C PRO A 118 -3.69 -11.09 -7.12
N VAL A 119 -3.94 -10.33 -8.17
CA VAL A 119 -3.51 -10.61 -9.54
C VAL A 119 -2.93 -9.34 -10.17
N THR A 120 -1.64 -9.38 -10.49
CA THR A 120 -0.97 -8.32 -11.24
C THR A 120 -1.46 -8.29 -12.68
N GLN A 121 -1.86 -7.11 -13.14
CA GLN A 121 -2.38 -6.86 -14.48
C GLN A 121 -1.25 -6.44 -15.43
N ALA A 122 -1.50 -6.49 -16.74
CA ALA A 122 -0.54 -6.11 -17.77
C ALA A 122 -0.09 -4.65 -17.68
N ASP A 123 -0.92 -3.75 -17.13
CA ASP A 123 -0.60 -2.34 -16.91
C ASP A 123 0.17 -2.08 -15.60
N GLY A 124 0.52 -3.14 -14.85
CA GLY A 124 1.20 -3.05 -13.56
C GLY A 124 0.29 -2.73 -12.37
N SER A 125 -1.02 -2.52 -12.59
CA SER A 125 -2.00 -2.46 -11.50
C SER A 125 -2.23 -3.85 -10.88
N VAL A 126 -2.73 -3.89 -9.65
CA VAL A 126 -3.06 -5.15 -8.97
C VAL A 126 -4.55 -5.16 -8.67
N THR A 127 -5.25 -6.16 -9.17
CA THR A 127 -6.63 -6.44 -8.80
C THR A 127 -6.63 -7.46 -7.66
N VAL A 128 -7.31 -7.14 -6.56
CA VAL A 128 -7.46 -8.03 -5.40
C VAL A 128 -8.90 -8.45 -5.31
N THR A 129 -9.18 -9.69 -5.68
CA THR A 129 -10.50 -10.29 -5.50
C THR A 129 -10.63 -10.77 -4.05
N VAL A 130 -11.63 -10.25 -3.33
CA VAL A 130 -11.85 -10.54 -1.92
C VAL A 130 -13.12 -11.36 -1.77
N GLY A 131 -12.98 -12.62 -1.39
CA GLY A 131 -14.07 -13.59 -1.32
C GLY A 131 -14.28 -14.16 0.08
N GLY A 132 -15.18 -15.14 0.18
CA GLY A 132 -15.55 -15.79 1.45
C GLY A 132 -16.87 -15.27 1.99
N GLN A 133 -17.04 -15.30 3.31
CA GLN A 133 -18.26 -14.86 3.98
C GLN A 133 -17.98 -14.18 5.31
N LEU A 134 -18.88 -13.30 5.73
CA LEU A 134 -18.74 -12.54 6.96
C LEU A 134 -20.10 -12.37 7.65
N GLY A 135 -20.16 -12.74 8.94
CA GLY A 135 -21.34 -12.56 9.78
C GLY A 135 -21.65 -11.08 10.07
N GLU A 136 -22.86 -10.77 10.49
CA GLU A 136 -23.27 -9.39 10.74
C GLU A 136 -22.56 -8.78 11.94
N GLY A 137 -21.98 -7.59 11.76
CA GLY A 137 -21.17 -6.91 12.76
C GLY A 137 -19.72 -7.43 12.85
N CYS A 138 -19.38 -8.48 12.11
CA CYS A 138 -18.03 -9.02 12.08
C CYS A 138 -17.11 -8.23 11.14
N SER A 139 -15.81 -8.30 11.42
CA SER A 139 -14.75 -7.80 10.57
C SER A 139 -13.62 -8.81 10.43
N SER A 140 -12.91 -8.78 9.31
CA SER A 140 -11.66 -9.48 9.07
C SER A 140 -10.61 -8.49 8.60
N GLN A 141 -9.35 -8.73 8.97
CA GLN A 141 -8.24 -7.90 8.57
C GLN A 141 -7.06 -8.79 8.15
N THR A 142 -6.34 -8.34 7.12
CA THR A 142 -5.05 -8.92 6.75
C THR A 142 -4.07 -7.82 6.33
N TYR A 143 -2.80 -8.19 6.24
CA TYR A 143 -1.75 -7.36 5.67
C TYR A 143 -1.10 -8.08 4.49
N LEU A 144 -0.92 -7.38 3.38
CA LEU A 144 -0.30 -7.91 2.16
C LEU A 144 0.77 -6.95 1.63
N SER A 145 1.81 -7.49 1.03
CA SER A 145 2.87 -6.75 0.33
C SER A 145 2.76 -7.04 -1.16
N LEU A 146 1.97 -6.24 -1.89
CA LEU A 146 1.57 -6.52 -3.27
C LEU A 146 2.43 -5.83 -4.36
N LEU A 147 3.20 -4.81 -3.97
CA LEU A 147 3.90 -3.93 -4.91
C LEU A 147 5.41 -3.98 -4.70
N ASP A 148 6.18 -3.52 -5.70
CA ASP A 148 7.58 -3.17 -5.50
C ASP A 148 7.71 -1.91 -4.62
N HIS A 149 8.91 -1.65 -4.08
CA HIS A 149 9.16 -0.53 -3.17
C HIS A 149 8.88 0.84 -3.79
N ALA A 150 9.20 1.03 -5.07
CA ALA A 150 9.01 2.31 -5.75
C ALA A 150 7.52 2.57 -5.98
N THR A 151 6.80 1.58 -6.50
CA THR A 151 5.36 1.65 -6.77
C THR A 151 4.56 1.82 -5.48
N TYR A 152 4.88 1.08 -4.41
CA TYR A 152 4.25 1.26 -3.10
C TYR A 152 4.50 2.67 -2.54
N THR A 153 5.76 3.12 -2.54
CA THR A 153 6.13 4.41 -1.96
C THR A 153 5.49 5.57 -2.72
N ALA A 154 5.52 5.56 -4.05
CA ALA A 154 4.84 6.55 -4.88
C ALA A 154 3.33 6.56 -4.59
N GLY A 155 2.71 5.38 -4.56
CA GLY A 155 1.29 5.22 -4.29
C GLY A 155 0.89 5.78 -2.92
N ALA A 156 1.64 5.44 -1.87
CA ALA A 156 1.43 5.94 -0.52
C ALA A 156 1.61 7.45 -0.45
N VAL A 157 2.64 8.00 -1.12
CA VAL A 157 2.88 9.44 -1.18
C VAL A 157 1.70 10.16 -1.82
N ARG A 158 1.24 9.68 -2.98
CA ARG A 158 0.13 10.28 -3.70
C ARG A 158 -1.18 10.18 -2.93
N ALA A 159 -1.44 9.05 -2.27
CA ALA A 159 -2.63 8.83 -1.46
C ALA A 159 -2.72 9.86 -0.32
N ILE A 160 -1.67 9.96 0.49
CA ILE A 160 -1.62 10.88 1.63
C ILE A 160 -1.60 12.35 1.18
N TRP A 161 -0.86 12.67 0.11
CA TRP A 161 -0.84 14.04 -0.43
C TRP A 161 -2.24 14.48 -0.91
N LYS A 162 -2.96 13.58 -1.58
CA LYS A 162 -4.34 13.82 -2.03
C LYS A 162 -5.30 14.00 -0.85
N GLU A 163 -5.17 13.19 0.20
CA GLU A 163 -5.96 13.33 1.44
C GLU A 163 -5.78 14.71 2.09
N LEU A 164 -4.55 15.22 2.07
CA LEU A 164 -4.21 16.56 2.54
C LEU A 164 -4.63 17.71 1.58
N GLY A 165 -5.37 17.39 0.52
CA GLY A 165 -5.86 18.34 -0.50
C GLY A 165 -4.80 18.77 -1.52
N GLY A 166 -3.68 18.06 -1.60
CA GLY A 166 -2.62 18.32 -2.57
C GLY A 166 -2.80 17.56 -3.88
N SER A 167 -2.06 17.97 -4.92
CA SER A 167 -1.95 17.22 -6.17
C SER A 167 -0.50 17.09 -6.67
N ILE A 168 -0.20 15.98 -7.36
CA ILE A 168 1.05 15.76 -8.11
C ILE A 168 0.66 15.42 -9.55
N GLN A 169 1.01 16.27 -10.50
CA GLN A 169 0.60 16.15 -11.90
C GLN A 169 1.51 15.24 -12.73
N GLY A 170 2.82 15.25 -12.46
CA GLY A 170 3.77 14.44 -13.20
C GLY A 170 3.71 12.96 -12.84
N ARG A 171 4.55 12.17 -13.52
CA ARG A 171 4.64 10.72 -13.33
C ARG A 171 5.57 10.34 -12.18
N ASP A 172 5.53 9.07 -11.80
CA ASP A 172 6.50 8.48 -10.88
C ASP A 172 7.75 8.09 -11.66
N ARG A 173 8.93 8.39 -11.11
CA ARG A 173 10.18 7.88 -11.67
C ARG A 173 11.28 7.72 -10.62
N LEU A 174 12.11 6.72 -10.84
CA LEU A 174 13.35 6.54 -10.10
C LEU A 174 14.44 7.43 -10.70
N ALA A 175 15.05 8.29 -9.89
CA ALA A 175 16.23 9.07 -10.26
C ALA A 175 16.93 9.61 -9.01
N PRO A 176 18.25 9.86 -9.06
CA PRO A 176 18.94 10.53 -7.96
C PRO A 176 18.39 11.94 -7.73
N THR A 177 18.38 12.40 -6.47
CA THR A 177 18.18 13.82 -6.18
C THR A 177 19.36 14.64 -6.72
N PRO A 178 19.12 15.84 -7.28
CA PRO A 178 20.20 16.75 -7.66
C PRO A 178 21.16 17.01 -6.50
N SER A 179 22.44 17.19 -6.84
CA SER A 179 23.53 17.59 -5.93
C SER A 179 23.44 19.05 -5.53
#